data_AF-A0A4P6DAJ1-F1
#
_entry.id   AF-A0A4P6DAJ1-F1
#
_cell.length_a   1.000
_cell.length_b   1.000
_cell.length_c   1.000
_cell.angle_alpha   90.00
_cell.angle_beta   90.00
_cell.angle_gamma   90.00
#
_symmetry.space_group_name_H-M   'P 1'
#
loop_
_entity.id
_entity.type
_entity.pdbx_description
1 polymer ?
#
loop_
_entity_poly.entity_id
_entity_poly.type
_entity_poly.pdbx_seq_one_letter_code
_entity_poly.pdbx_strand_id
1 'polypeptide(L)'
;MPNPYKILREAFEFNVLLVRALLHLVQQAERHTLALWMKKLTTQCDTPEEMSLRNEYVWYLLVMLQSGAIGTPFNKPPPGGRLQDLASVIPRNVYKEIMEMSLDSNEKSDEQIQLEAEDDEMKNK
;
A
#
# COMPACT_ATOMS: atom_id res chain seq x y z
N MET A 1 14.84 -3.15 -19.39
CA MET A 1 13.97 -2.37 -18.49
C MET A 1 12.62 -3.07 -18.43
N PRO A 2 12.13 -3.49 -17.26
CA PRO A 2 10.79 -4.06 -17.14
C PRO A 2 9.73 -3.01 -17.48
N ASN A 3 8.60 -3.45 -18.07
CA ASN A 3 7.52 -2.57 -18.47
C ASN A 3 6.86 -1.97 -17.20
N PRO A 4 6.88 -0.63 -16.99
CA PRO A 4 6.35 -0.02 -15.77
C PRO A 4 4.86 -0.28 -15.57
N TYR A 5 4.09 -0.38 -16.67
CA TYR A 5 2.67 -0.72 -16.60
C TYR A 5 2.43 -2.13 -16.04
N LYS A 6 3.32 -3.08 -16.35
CA LYS A 6 3.22 -4.46 -15.86
C LYS A 6 3.47 -4.51 -14.36
N ILE A 7 4.55 -3.88 -13.90
CA ILE A 7 4.91 -3.83 -12.46
C ILE A 7 3.79 -3.17 -11.65
N LEU A 8 3.29 -2.01 -12.10
CA LEU A 8 2.24 -1.28 -11.39
C LEU A 8 0.91 -2.06 -11.37
N ARG A 9 0.62 -2.85 -12.41
CA ARG A 9 -0.56 -3.72 -12.45
C ARG A 9 -0.43 -4.89 -11.48
N GLU A 10 0.69 -5.61 -11.51
CA GLU A 10 0.92 -6.77 -10.65
C GLU A 10 0.88 -6.38 -9.16
N ALA A 11 1.55 -5.27 -8.80
CA ALA A 11 1.51 -4.74 -7.44
C ALA A 11 0.08 -4.40 -6.99
N PHE A 12 -0.72 -3.81 -7.88
CA PHE A 12 -2.12 -3.52 -7.60
C PHE A 12 -2.94 -4.79 -7.39
N GLU A 13 -2.85 -5.75 -8.29
CA GLU A 13 -3.62 -6.99 -8.25
C GLU A 13 -3.33 -7.78 -6.97
N PHE A 14 -2.06 -7.87 -6.58
CA PHE A 14 -1.66 -8.49 -5.32
C PHE A 14 -2.25 -7.76 -4.11
N ASN A 15 -2.10 -6.44 -4.04
CA ASN A 15 -2.62 -5.66 -2.91
C ASN A 15 -4.15 -5.71 -2.83
N VAL A 16 -4.87 -5.77 -3.95
CA VAL A 16 -6.33 -5.92 -3.97
C VAL A 16 -6.76 -7.27 -3.38
N LEU A 17 -6.03 -8.36 -3.66
CA LEU A 17 -6.31 -9.67 -3.05
C LEU A 17 -6.17 -9.62 -1.52
N LEU A 18 -5.10 -8.98 -1.03
CA LEU A 18 -4.89 -8.77 0.41
C LEU A 18 -6.01 -7.93 1.03
N VAL A 19 -6.40 -6.82 0.40
CA VAL A 19 -7.50 -5.98 0.88
C VAL A 19 -8.79 -6.79 0.98
N ARG A 20 -9.12 -7.59 -0.04
CA ARG A 20 -10.32 -8.44 -0.03
C ARG A 20 -10.30 -9.45 1.12
N ALA A 21 -9.15 -10.07 1.40
CA ALA A 21 -9.01 -10.99 2.52
C ALA A 21 -9.24 -10.28 3.86
N LEU A 22 -8.64 -9.09 4.05
CA LEU A 22 -8.72 -8.33 5.30
C LEU A 22 -10.08 -7.66 5.53
N LEU A 23 -10.83 -7.32 4.46
CA LEU A 23 -12.17 -6.72 4.57
C LEU A 23 -13.16 -7.56 5.37
N HIS A 24 -12.97 -8.88 5.42
CA HIS A 24 -13.78 -9.79 6.22
C HIS A 24 -13.61 -9.61 7.73
N LEU A 25 -12.53 -8.94 8.18
CA LEU A 25 -12.23 -8.68 9.58
C LEU A 25 -12.73 -7.30 10.05
N VAL A 26 -13.11 -6.43 9.13
CA VAL A 26 -13.59 -5.08 9.41
C VAL A 26 -15.04 -5.09 9.89
N GLN A 27 -15.45 -4.12 10.71
CA GLN A 27 -16.84 -3.97 11.16
C GLN A 27 -17.79 -3.72 9.98
N GLN A 28 -19.02 -4.24 10.06
CA GLN A 28 -19.98 -4.17 8.95
C GLN A 28 -20.30 -2.74 8.50
N ALA A 29 -20.32 -1.78 9.43
CA ALA A 29 -20.58 -0.37 9.13
C ALA A 29 -19.52 0.25 8.20
N GLU A 30 -18.25 -0.10 8.37
CA GLU A 30 -17.13 0.44 7.61
C GLU A 30 -16.97 -0.25 6.25
N ARG A 31 -17.37 -1.53 6.14
CA ARG A 31 -17.29 -2.32 4.89
C ARG A 31 -17.98 -1.63 3.71
N HIS A 32 -19.10 -0.96 3.95
CA HIS A 32 -19.82 -0.28 2.88
C HIS A 32 -18.97 0.86 2.28
N THR A 33 -18.39 1.72 3.12
CA THR A 33 -17.55 2.83 2.69
C THR A 33 -16.29 2.33 1.99
N LEU A 34 -15.67 1.27 2.52
CA LEU A 34 -14.49 0.65 1.90
C LEU A 34 -14.81 0.01 0.55
N ALA A 35 -15.99 -0.59 0.38
CA ALA A 35 -16.44 -1.11 -0.92
C ALA A 35 -16.57 0.00 -1.98
N LEU A 36 -17.02 1.21 -1.60
CA LEU A 36 -17.06 2.37 -2.50
C LEU A 36 -15.64 2.81 -2.92
N TRP A 37 -14.70 2.84 -1.97
CA TRP A 37 -13.30 3.10 -2.28
C TRP A 37 -12.70 2.04 -3.20
N MET A 38 -12.93 0.75 -2.93
CA MET A 38 -12.46 -0.32 -3.79
C MET A 38 -13.02 -0.20 -5.20
N LYS A 39 -14.31 0.11 -5.34
CA LYS A 39 -14.91 0.40 -6.64
C LYS A 39 -14.17 1.53 -7.35
N LYS A 40 -13.92 2.66 -6.68
CA LYS A 40 -13.15 3.79 -7.26
C LYS A 40 -11.72 3.39 -7.63
N LEU A 41 -11.01 2.67 -6.77
CA LEU A 41 -9.62 2.27 -7.02
C LEU A 41 -9.53 1.23 -8.14
N THR A 42 -10.56 0.44 -8.38
CA THR A 42 -10.63 -0.48 -9.53
C THR A 42 -11.09 0.15 -10.84
N THR A 43 -11.57 1.40 -10.81
CA THR A 43 -11.91 2.14 -12.04
C THR A 43 -10.65 2.65 -12.74
N GLN A 44 -10.74 2.86 -14.06
CA GLN A 44 -9.58 2.98 -14.95
C GLN A 44 -8.56 4.05 -14.51
N CYS A 45 -7.28 3.66 -14.61
CA CYS A 45 -6.11 4.53 -14.56
C CYS A 45 -5.37 4.29 -15.87
N ASP A 46 -5.23 5.34 -16.68
CA ASP A 46 -4.74 5.22 -18.05
C ASP A 46 -3.26 5.57 -18.16
N THR A 47 -2.71 6.28 -17.17
CA THR A 47 -1.29 6.65 -17.12
C THR A 47 -0.54 5.95 -15.98
N PRO A 48 0.80 5.73 -16.10
CA PRO A 48 1.62 5.19 -15.03
C PRO A 48 1.53 6.00 -13.73
N GLU A 49 1.38 7.32 -13.82
CA GLU A 49 1.26 8.21 -12.67
C GLU A 49 -0.06 7.95 -11.92
N GLU A 50 -1.17 7.81 -12.66
CA GLU A 50 -2.47 7.47 -12.08
C GLU A 50 -2.44 6.05 -11.46
N MET A 51 -1.79 5.09 -12.11
CA MET A 51 -1.60 3.75 -11.57
C MET A 51 -0.75 3.75 -10.30
N SER A 52 0.32 4.56 -10.26
CA SER A 52 1.17 4.71 -9.08
C SER A 52 0.40 5.31 -7.91
N LEU A 53 -0.34 6.39 -8.15
CA LEU A 53 -1.18 7.03 -7.13
C LEU A 53 -2.24 6.05 -6.60
N ARG A 54 -2.93 5.33 -7.49
CA ARG A 54 -3.88 4.28 -7.08
C ARG A 54 -3.19 3.22 -6.19
N ASN A 55 -1.99 2.78 -6.55
CA ASN A 55 -1.26 1.79 -5.77
C ASN A 55 -0.89 2.30 -4.38
N GLU A 56 -0.50 3.58 -4.27
CA GLU A 56 -0.24 4.26 -2.99
C GLU A 56 -1.50 4.25 -2.11
N TYR A 57 -2.67 4.55 -2.68
CA TYR A 57 -3.95 4.46 -1.96
C TYR A 57 -4.28 3.06 -1.48
N VAL A 58 -4.11 2.03 -2.31
CA VAL A 58 -4.41 0.64 -1.92
C VAL A 58 -3.45 0.18 -0.83
N TRP A 59 -2.17 0.53 -0.94
CA TRP A 59 -1.19 0.17 0.07
C TRP A 59 -1.46 0.87 1.40
N TYR A 60 -1.82 2.17 1.38
CA TYR A 60 -2.24 2.87 2.59
C TYR A 60 -3.51 2.24 3.21
N LEU A 61 -4.46 1.80 2.40
CA LEU A 61 -5.62 1.06 2.88
C LEU A 61 -5.22 -0.25 3.58
N LEU A 62 -4.22 -0.97 3.07
CA LEU A 62 -3.70 -2.17 3.72
C LEU A 62 -3.11 -1.86 5.11
N VAL A 63 -2.32 -0.80 5.24
CA VAL A 63 -1.77 -0.36 6.53
C VAL A 63 -2.89 -0.09 7.53
N MET A 64 -3.93 0.65 7.10
CA MET A 64 -5.10 0.94 7.93
C MET A 64 -5.87 -0.33 8.33
N LEU A 65 -6.08 -1.26 7.39
CA LEU A 65 -6.74 -2.55 7.65
C LEU A 65 -5.96 -3.42 8.63
N GLN A 66 -4.63 -3.46 8.52
CA GLN A 66 -3.76 -4.22 9.42
C GLN A 66 -3.71 -3.63 10.83
N SER A 67 -3.75 -2.30 10.95
CA SER A 67 -3.82 -1.62 12.24
C SER A 67 -5.17 -1.80 12.95
N GLY A 68 -6.22 -2.17 12.21
CA GLY A 68 -7.59 -2.24 12.71
C GLY A 68 -8.27 -0.88 12.91
N ALA A 69 -7.62 0.23 12.52
CA ALA A 69 -8.14 1.58 12.64
C ALA A 69 -8.34 2.22 11.26
N ILE A 70 -9.60 2.31 10.81
CA ILE A 70 -9.93 2.92 9.51
C ILE A 70 -9.98 4.44 9.64
N GLY A 71 -8.91 5.10 9.21
CA GLY A 71 -8.75 6.55 9.24
C GLY A 71 -9.14 7.28 7.94
N THR A 72 -8.78 8.56 7.87
CA THR A 72 -8.91 9.36 6.65
C THR A 72 -7.99 8.85 5.54
N PRO A 73 -8.46 8.76 4.28
CA PRO A 73 -9.77 9.21 3.78
C PRO A 73 -10.87 8.15 3.76
N PHE A 74 -10.55 6.93 4.21
CA PHE A 74 -11.43 5.76 4.10
C PHE A 74 -12.62 5.78 5.07
N ASN A 75 -12.58 6.63 6.09
CA ASN A 75 -13.69 6.90 7.00
C ASN A 75 -14.85 7.69 6.34
N LYS A 76 -14.70 8.13 5.08
CA LYS A 76 -15.74 8.81 4.30
C LYS A 76 -15.82 8.23 2.90
N PRO A 77 -16.96 8.39 2.19
CA PRO A 77 -17.06 7.98 0.79
C PRO A 77 -16.01 8.68 -0.09
N PRO A 78 -15.52 8.02 -1.16
CA PRO A 78 -14.54 8.64 -2.04
C PRO A 78 -15.12 9.89 -2.73
N PRO A 79 -14.32 10.96 -2.92
CA PRO A 79 -14.76 12.12 -3.67
C PRO A 79 -15.04 11.76 -5.14
N GLY A 80 -15.89 12.54 -5.81
CA GLY A 80 -16.05 12.44 -7.26
C GLY A 80 -14.79 12.84 -8.03
N GLY A 81 -14.69 12.46 -9.30
CA GLY A 81 -13.55 12.82 -10.16
C GLY A 81 -12.25 12.07 -9.86
N ARG A 82 -11.13 12.66 -10.28
CA ARG A 82 -9.79 12.05 -10.19
C ARG A 82 -9.33 11.87 -8.74
N LEU A 83 -8.38 10.96 -8.51
CA LEU A 83 -7.70 10.83 -7.22
C LEU A 83 -6.81 12.07 -7.00
N GLN A 84 -6.78 12.55 -5.76
CA GLN A 84 -5.85 13.60 -5.34
C GLN A 84 -4.60 12.95 -4.77
N ASP A 85 -3.49 13.68 -4.71
CA ASP A 85 -2.26 13.18 -4.11
C ASP A 85 -2.51 12.82 -2.65
N LEU A 86 -2.10 11.62 -2.22
CA LEU A 86 -2.41 11.13 -0.88
C LEU A 86 -1.84 12.06 0.21
N ALA A 87 -0.65 12.62 -0.03
CA ALA A 87 0.00 13.61 0.83
C ALA A 87 -0.83 14.89 1.08
N SER A 88 -1.75 15.23 0.17
CA SER A 88 -2.66 16.38 0.31
C SER A 88 -3.94 16.04 1.09
N VAL A 89 -4.25 14.75 1.21
CA VAL A 89 -5.51 14.25 1.77
C VAL A 89 -5.36 13.80 3.23
N ILE A 90 -4.19 13.28 3.61
CA ILE A 90 -3.96 12.74 4.95
C ILE A 90 -3.06 13.66 5.78
N PRO A 91 -3.13 13.60 7.13
CA PRO A 91 -2.24 14.36 7.99
C PRO A 91 -0.76 14.08 7.68
N ARG A 92 0.06 15.14 7.62
CA ARG A 92 1.48 15.04 7.21
C ARG A 92 2.29 14.08 8.09
N ASN A 93 2.01 14.03 9.39
CA ASN A 93 2.67 13.10 10.31
C ASN A 93 2.37 11.64 9.96
N VAL A 94 1.11 11.33 9.64
CA VAL A 94 0.68 9.99 9.21
C VAL A 94 1.36 9.62 7.90
N TYR A 95 1.35 10.52 6.91
CA TYR A 95 2.04 10.31 5.63
C TYR A 95 3.53 9.99 5.81
N LYS A 96 4.21 10.73 6.68
CA LYS A 96 5.64 10.55 6.94
C LYS A 96 5.94 9.19 7.57
N GLU A 97 5.22 8.83 8.63
CA GLU A 97 5.39 7.55 9.33
C GLU A 97 5.22 6.36 8.38
N ILE A 98 4.20 6.44 7.51
CA ILE A 98 3.92 5.44 6.50
C ILE A 98 5.08 5.32 5.50
N MET A 99 5.59 6.45 5.00
CA MET A 99 6.75 6.42 4.11
C MET A 99 7.98 5.84 4.79
N GLU A 100 8.18 6.12 6.09
CA GLU A 100 9.28 5.55 6.89
C GLU A 100 9.14 4.03 7.06
N MET A 101 7.93 3.50 7.31
CA MET A 101 7.68 2.04 7.37
C MET A 101 8.03 1.31 6.06
N SER A 102 7.87 1.98 4.91
CA SER A 102 8.23 1.41 3.62
C SER A 102 9.75 1.34 3.40
N LEU A 103 10.53 2.21 4.07
CA LEU A 103 11.99 2.27 4.00
C LEU A 103 12.65 1.28 4.95
N ASP A 104 12.14 1.14 6.18
CA ASP A 104 12.66 0.22 7.21
C ASP A 104 12.58 -1.27 6.79
N SER A 105 11.62 -1.60 5.91
CA SER A 105 11.49 -2.97 5.36
C SER A 105 12.64 -3.31 4.39
N ASN A 106 13.30 -2.30 3.83
CA ASN A 106 14.41 -2.47 2.90
C ASN A 106 15.76 -2.58 3.63
N GLU A 107 15.97 -1.81 4.71
CA GLU A 107 17.23 -1.83 5.48
C GLU A 107 17.46 -3.16 6.23
N LYS A 108 16.41 -3.76 6.79
CA LYS A 108 16.52 -5.08 7.45
C LYS A 108 16.92 -6.21 6.50
N SER A 109 16.59 -6.06 5.22
CA SER A 109 16.93 -7.04 4.18
C SER A 109 18.44 -7.01 3.90
N ASP A 110 19.03 -5.81 3.86
CA ASP A 110 20.46 -5.62 3.57
C ASP A 110 21.36 -6.03 4.75
N GLU A 111 20.93 -5.79 5.99
CA GLU A 111 21.66 -6.24 7.20
C GLU A 111 21.65 -7.77 7.35
N GLN A 112 20.54 -8.44 7.01
CA GLN A 112 20.47 -9.91 7.02
C GLN A 112 21.37 -10.55 5.95
N ILE A 113 21.50 -9.93 4.78
CA ILE A 113 22.39 -10.42 3.70
C ILE A 113 23.87 -10.26 4.09
N GLN A 114 24.24 -9.20 4.82
CA GLN A 114 25.62 -9.00 5.29
C GLN A 114 26.01 -10.00 6.38
N LEU A 115 25.10 -10.30 7.32
CA LEU A 115 25.36 -11.27 8.39
C LEU A 115 25.49 -12.71 7.86
N GLU A 116 24.74 -13.09 6.83
CA GLU A 116 24.88 -14.41 6.20
C GLU A 116 26.19 -14.56 5.40
N ALA A 117 26.69 -13.47 4.79
CA ALA A 117 27.96 -13.48 4.06
C ALA A 117 29.18 -13.62 4.97
N GLU A 118 29.16 -13.03 6.17
CA GLU A 118 30.24 -13.15 7.15
C GLU A 118 30.29 -14.56 7.80
N ASP A 119 29.13 -15.19 8.00
CA ASP A 119 29.02 -16.51 8.62
C ASP A 119 29.48 -17.65 7.69
N ASP A 120 29.36 -17.47 6.37
CA ASP A 120 29.89 -18.39 5.34
C ASP A 120 31.41 -18.24 5.15
N GLU A 121 31.98 -17.04 5.32
CA GLU A 121 33.44 -16.84 5.32
C GLU A 121 34.13 -17.45 6.55
N MET A 122 33.46 -17.49 7.70
CA MET A 122 34.00 -18.12 8.92
C MET A 122 33.91 -19.64 8.92
N LYS A 123 33.02 -20.26 8.14
CA LYS A 123 32.91 -21.72 8.00
C LYS A 123 33.90 -22.31 6.99
N ASN A 124 34.56 -21.48 6.19
CA ASN A 124 35.50 -21.90 5.15
C ASN A 124 36.98 -21.59 5.48
N LYS A 125 37.27 -21.29 6.75
CA LYS A 125 38.62 -21.22 7.36
C LYS A 125 38.78 -22.31 8.41
#